data_AF-F6UXY9-F1
#
_entry.id   AF-F6UXY9-F1
#
_cell.length_a   1.000
_cell.length_b   1.000
_cell.length_c   1.000
_cell.angle_alpha   90.00
_cell.angle_beta   90.00
_cell.angle_gamma   90.00
#
_symmetry.space_group_name_H-M   'P 1'
#
loop_
_entity.id
_entity.type
_entity.pdbx_description
1 polymer ?
#
loop_
_entity_poly.entity_id
_entity_poly.type
_entity_poly.pdbx_seq_one_letter_code
_entity_poly.pdbx_strand_id
1 'polypeptide(L)'
;MSNFSNDGEKLAFLNGLKQYLEDRGKVLIPYPRLAGKVLDLHDLYNRVTSLGGYNKVTEKELWDDFLAEYNFPSCSSSLSYGLRAVYQRFLEEYEKVHHFGEDEGNNLKCFFNRSRQKILGFFNLQLFFLTDQDRQIHGLSSTRITARYGSPCNYERLVSSLISCLPNEIDFAINACTLLSGESRHVLRLPRCPQVLNALLLHAGIVSNYINIIYRFAGNWNKCTSKEFSSWWKVLGIGSYRFLIFLCLPCVLQSLAPINPIYIPTFIHYNPQISLVLLNLSFEEVNLVLLAKSRELVRFVFLCIHSEYSALKQTGLDILGNVSSRMNLNDLGYSIAQCTYKTLTQCTSSADKFDRIRGFEILGNLCSCEANKENLIVAVTDAVISAAILCLPLSDIELIVAALEALYKLSKLGEETCTRIMLIPHSI
;
A
#
# COMPACT_ATOMS: atom_id res chain seq x y z
N MET A 1 -15.24 -3.95 -51.77
CA MET A 1 -14.78 -5.35 -51.66
C MET A 1 -13.26 -5.37 -51.61
N SER A 2 -12.64 -5.18 -50.44
CA SER A 2 -11.15 -5.18 -50.31
C SER A 2 -10.61 -5.33 -48.87
N ASN A 3 -11.36 -5.90 -47.92
CA ASN A 3 -10.92 -5.98 -46.51
C ASN A 3 -10.69 -7.41 -45.97
N PHE A 4 -10.89 -8.46 -46.77
CA PHE A 4 -10.71 -9.85 -46.28
C PHE A 4 -9.35 -10.48 -46.63
N SER A 5 -8.59 -9.91 -47.57
CA SER A 5 -7.28 -10.47 -47.97
C SER A 5 -6.14 -10.06 -47.03
N ASN A 6 -6.25 -8.91 -46.36
CA ASN A 6 -5.17 -8.33 -45.56
C ASN A 6 -5.01 -8.98 -44.17
N ASP A 7 -6.09 -9.57 -43.63
CA ASP A 7 -6.07 -10.22 -42.31
C ASP A 7 -5.27 -11.53 -42.30
N GLY A 8 -5.26 -12.27 -43.42
CA GLY A 8 -4.52 -13.53 -43.57
C GLY A 8 -3.00 -13.32 -43.57
N GLU A 9 -2.52 -12.30 -44.30
CA GLU A 9 -1.09 -11.95 -44.35
C GLU A 9 -0.59 -11.40 -43.02
N LYS A 10 -1.40 -10.57 -42.35
CA LYS A 10 -1.13 -10.07 -41.01
C LYS A 10 -1.02 -11.18 -39.97
N LEU A 11 -1.91 -12.17 -40.01
CA LEU A 11 -1.86 -13.33 -39.11
C LEU A 11 -0.63 -14.21 -39.39
N ALA A 12 -0.26 -14.41 -40.66
CA ALA A 12 0.94 -15.15 -41.02
C ALA A 12 2.23 -14.46 -40.52
N PHE A 13 2.32 -13.13 -40.68
CA PHE A 13 3.43 -12.33 -40.15
C PHE A 13 3.53 -12.40 -38.62
N LEU A 14 2.41 -12.23 -37.91
CA LEU A 14 2.41 -12.27 -36.44
C LEU A 14 2.78 -13.64 -35.90
N ASN A 15 2.36 -14.72 -36.58
CA ASN A 15 2.75 -16.08 -36.22
C ASN A 15 4.25 -16.33 -36.47
N GLY A 16 4.79 -15.87 -37.61
CA GLY A 16 6.23 -15.96 -37.90
C GLY A 16 7.09 -15.17 -36.91
N LEU A 17 6.66 -13.94 -36.57
CA LEU A 17 7.32 -13.10 -35.58
C LEU A 17 7.28 -13.74 -34.19
N LYS A 18 6.15 -14.36 -33.81
CA LYS A 18 6.02 -15.06 -32.54
C LYS A 18 6.98 -16.24 -32.43
N GLN A 19 7.08 -17.05 -33.49
CA GLN A 19 7.99 -18.20 -33.53
C GLN A 19 9.46 -17.75 -33.42
N TYR A 20 9.86 -16.72 -34.19
CA TYR A 20 11.21 -16.15 -34.14
C TYR A 20 11.60 -15.60 -32.76
N LEU A 21 10.65 -14.98 -32.04
CA LEU A 21 10.89 -14.46 -30.70
C LEU A 21 10.94 -15.57 -29.64
N GLU A 22 10.10 -16.60 -29.77
CA GLU A 22 10.12 -17.79 -28.90
C GLU A 22 11.47 -18.53 -28.98
N ASP A 23 12.02 -18.70 -30.19
CA ASP A 23 13.34 -19.31 -30.40
C ASP A 23 14.49 -18.54 -29.74
N ARG A 24 14.31 -17.22 -29.51
CA ARG A 24 15.28 -16.33 -28.84
C ARG A 24 14.96 -16.07 -27.36
N GLY A 25 13.98 -16.77 -26.79
CA GLY A 25 13.56 -16.61 -25.39
C GLY A 25 12.86 -15.27 -25.10
N LYS A 26 12.41 -14.55 -26.12
CA LYS A 26 11.65 -13.30 -26.01
C LYS A 26 10.16 -13.61 -26.21
N VAL A 27 9.29 -13.19 -25.29
CA VAL A 27 7.83 -13.40 -25.44
C VAL A 27 7.18 -12.14 -26.03
N LEU A 28 6.52 -12.29 -27.18
CA LEU A 28 5.69 -11.24 -27.77
C LEU A 28 4.50 -10.98 -26.83
N ILE A 29 4.42 -9.76 -26.27
CA ILE A 29 3.23 -9.33 -25.50
C ILE A 29 2.09 -9.18 -26.52
N PRO A 30 0.87 -9.69 -26.26
CA PRO A 30 -0.10 -9.96 -27.33
C PRO A 30 -0.41 -8.77 -28.22
N TYR A 31 -0.32 -7.54 -27.73
CA TYR A 31 -0.40 -6.32 -28.54
C TYR A 31 0.33 -5.20 -27.79
N PRO A 32 1.48 -4.68 -28.25
CA PRO A 32 2.13 -3.55 -27.58
C PRO A 32 1.15 -2.37 -27.56
N ARG A 33 0.87 -1.84 -26.37
CA ARG A 33 -0.05 -0.71 -26.21
C ARG A 33 0.75 0.56 -25.96
N LEU A 34 0.61 1.54 -26.83
CA LEU A 34 1.17 2.88 -26.65
C LEU A 34 0.03 3.83 -26.29
N ALA A 35 0.17 4.59 -25.19
CA ALA A 35 -0.87 5.50 -24.68
C ALA A 35 -2.28 4.86 -24.55
N GLY A 36 -2.36 3.56 -24.27
CA GLY A 36 -3.64 2.84 -24.13
C GLY A 36 -4.25 2.34 -25.45
N LYS A 37 -3.71 2.69 -26.62
CA LYS A 37 -4.10 2.12 -27.92
C LYS A 37 -3.24 0.92 -28.28
N VAL A 38 -3.85 -0.13 -28.84
CA VAL A 38 -3.15 -1.30 -29.40
C VAL A 38 -2.42 -0.88 -30.66
N LEU A 39 -1.10 -1.08 -30.70
CA LEU A 39 -0.30 -0.87 -31.91
C LEU A 39 -0.39 -2.07 -32.83
N ASP A 40 -0.63 -1.81 -34.11
CA ASP A 40 -0.57 -2.80 -35.17
C ASP A 40 0.87 -2.99 -35.65
N LEU A 41 1.48 -4.10 -35.23
CA LEU A 41 2.89 -4.40 -35.53
C LEU A 41 3.15 -4.69 -37.01
N HIS A 42 2.17 -5.24 -37.73
CA HIS A 42 2.31 -5.55 -39.16
C HIS A 42 2.34 -4.27 -40.00
N ASP A 43 1.42 -3.35 -39.73
CA ASP A 43 1.36 -2.07 -40.43
C ASP A 43 2.57 -1.18 -40.11
N LEU A 44 3.02 -1.20 -38.85
CA LEU A 44 4.21 -0.49 -38.43
C LEU A 44 5.47 -1.06 -39.10
N TYR A 45 5.59 -2.39 -39.18
CA TYR A 45 6.70 -3.06 -39.86
C TYR A 45 6.76 -2.70 -41.34
N ASN A 46 5.65 -2.85 -42.07
CA ASN A 46 5.60 -2.59 -43.51
C ASN A 46 5.94 -1.14 -43.87
N ARG A 47 5.47 -0.18 -43.07
CA ARG A 47 5.75 1.26 -43.30
C ARG A 47 7.18 1.65 -42.98
N VAL A 48 7.74 1.15 -41.88
CA VAL A 48 9.15 1.42 -41.55
C VAL A 48 10.08 0.78 -42.58
N THR A 49 9.70 -0.42 -43.05
CA THR A 49 10.43 -1.15 -44.10
C THR A 49 10.36 -0.42 -45.45
N SER A 50 9.19 0.12 -45.84
CA SER A 50 9.05 0.88 -47.09
C SER A 50 9.84 2.19 -47.09
N LEU A 51 10.09 2.76 -45.92
CA LEU A 51 10.92 3.96 -45.72
C LEU A 51 12.43 3.66 -45.57
N GLY A 52 12.83 2.41 -45.81
CA GLY A 52 14.23 2.00 -45.85
C GLY A 52 14.79 1.53 -44.51
N GLY A 53 13.91 1.24 -43.56
CA GLY A 53 14.20 0.52 -42.33
C GLY A 53 14.46 1.37 -41.10
N TYR A 54 14.53 0.72 -39.93
CA TYR A 54 14.63 1.39 -38.62
C TYR A 54 15.72 2.48 -38.57
N ASN A 55 16.92 2.18 -39.07
CA ASN A 55 18.06 3.09 -39.03
C ASN A 55 17.81 4.38 -39.82
N LYS A 56 17.25 4.29 -41.03
CA LYS A 56 16.98 5.46 -41.89
C LYS A 56 15.82 6.30 -41.36
N VAL A 57 14.82 5.65 -40.77
CA VAL A 57 13.68 6.34 -40.15
C VAL A 57 14.11 7.10 -38.90
N THR A 58 15.03 6.54 -38.12
CA THR A 58 15.64 7.20 -36.97
C THR A 58 16.56 8.36 -37.36
N GLU A 59 17.40 8.21 -38.39
CA GLU A 59 18.29 9.29 -38.85
C GLU A 59 17.53 10.50 -39.39
N LYS A 60 16.33 10.29 -39.94
CA LYS A 60 15.48 11.34 -40.51
C LYS A 60 14.45 11.90 -39.53
N GLU A 61 14.45 11.46 -38.27
CA GLU A 61 13.50 11.86 -37.21
C GLU A 61 12.01 11.74 -37.59
N LEU A 62 11.66 10.83 -38.51
CA LEU A 62 10.30 10.70 -39.04
C LEU A 62 9.31 10.05 -38.07
N TRP A 63 9.74 9.69 -36.85
CA TRP A 63 8.94 9.02 -35.82
C TRP A 63 7.71 9.83 -35.38
N ASP A 64 7.80 11.17 -35.43
CA ASP A 64 6.69 12.07 -35.07
C ASP A 64 5.60 12.09 -36.16
N ASP A 65 5.96 11.90 -37.43
CA ASP A 65 4.99 11.81 -38.54
C ASP A 65 4.14 10.54 -38.44
N PHE A 66 4.73 9.42 -38.00
CA PHE A 66 3.96 8.21 -37.70
C PHE A 66 2.98 8.45 -36.56
N LEU A 67 3.34 9.21 -35.51
CA LEU A 67 2.41 9.49 -34.41
C LEU A 67 1.19 10.30 -34.87
N ALA A 68 1.38 11.25 -35.79
CA ALA A 68 0.29 12.03 -36.37
C ALA A 68 -0.68 11.14 -37.16
N GLU A 69 -0.16 10.17 -37.93
CA GLU A 69 -0.98 9.23 -38.71
C GLU A 69 -1.78 8.23 -37.85
N TYR A 70 -1.24 7.83 -36.69
CA TYR A 70 -1.93 6.93 -35.75
C TYR A 70 -2.92 7.65 -34.80
N ASN A 71 -3.22 8.93 -35.05
CA ASN A 71 -4.07 9.79 -34.20
C ASN A 71 -3.59 9.83 -32.74
N PHE A 72 -2.28 9.90 -32.52
CA PHE A 72 -1.71 10.19 -31.21
C PHE A 72 -1.47 11.70 -31.08
N PRO A 73 -1.60 12.29 -29.87
CA PRO A 73 -1.33 13.71 -29.68
C PRO A 73 0.12 14.04 -30.06
N SER A 74 0.26 14.95 -31.03
CA SER A 74 1.51 15.36 -31.71
C SER A 74 2.52 16.12 -30.84
N CYS A 75 2.26 16.26 -29.53
CA CYS A 75 3.05 17.09 -28.61
C CYS A 75 3.77 16.30 -27.53
N SER A 76 4.21 15.07 -27.78
CA SER A 76 4.96 14.32 -26.77
C SER A 76 6.15 13.55 -27.36
N SER A 77 7.33 14.13 -27.19
CA SER A 77 8.64 13.51 -27.41
C SER A 77 8.81 12.17 -26.65
N SER A 78 7.99 11.94 -25.62
CA SER A 78 7.92 10.66 -24.90
C SER A 78 7.20 9.55 -25.66
N LEU A 79 6.24 9.87 -26.55
CA LEU A 79 5.53 8.88 -27.37
C LEU A 79 6.36 8.43 -28.58
N SER A 80 7.12 9.33 -29.20
CA SER A 80 7.97 8.98 -30.36
C SER A 80 9.15 8.12 -29.93
N TYR A 81 9.73 8.46 -28.77
CA TYR A 81 10.69 7.59 -28.11
C TYR A 81 10.10 6.21 -27.77
N GLY A 82 8.85 6.17 -27.27
CA GLY A 82 8.16 4.92 -26.95
C GLY A 82 7.89 4.04 -28.17
N LEU A 83 7.45 4.63 -29.29
CA LEU A 83 7.23 3.92 -30.54
C LEU A 83 8.54 3.36 -31.10
N ARG A 84 9.60 4.17 -31.08
CA ARG A 84 10.97 3.76 -31.46
C ARG A 84 11.47 2.59 -30.60
N ALA A 85 11.26 2.63 -29.29
CA ALA A 85 11.68 1.57 -28.36
C ALA A 85 10.90 0.26 -28.55
N VAL A 86 9.61 0.33 -28.88
CA VAL A 86 8.80 -0.85 -29.22
C VAL A 86 9.32 -1.49 -30.52
N TYR A 87 9.57 -0.67 -31.55
CA TYR A 87 10.11 -1.16 -32.81
C TYR A 87 11.48 -1.82 -32.63
N GLN A 88 12.39 -1.15 -31.92
CA GLN A 88 13.73 -1.64 -31.63
C GLN A 88 13.69 -3.01 -30.92
N ARG A 89 12.79 -3.15 -29.95
CA ARG A 89 12.72 -4.33 -29.11
C ARG A 89 12.16 -5.57 -29.80
N PHE A 90 11.20 -5.40 -30.72
CA PHE A 90 10.45 -6.52 -31.28
C PHE A 90 10.64 -6.70 -32.79
N LEU A 91 10.89 -5.63 -33.55
CA LEU A 91 10.86 -5.65 -35.01
C LEU A 91 12.25 -5.47 -35.63
N GLU A 92 13.18 -4.74 -35.00
CA GLU A 92 14.51 -4.47 -35.60
C GLU A 92 15.32 -5.76 -35.86
N GLU A 93 15.37 -6.69 -34.90
CA GLU A 93 16.07 -7.97 -35.09
C GLU A 93 15.39 -8.88 -36.11
N TYR A 94 14.06 -8.77 -36.26
CA TYR A 94 13.30 -9.51 -37.26
C TYR A 94 13.51 -8.92 -38.66
N GLU A 95 13.54 -7.59 -38.76
CA GLU A 95 13.83 -6.83 -39.97
C GLU A 95 15.23 -7.14 -40.53
N LYS A 96 16.27 -7.16 -39.69
CA LYS A 96 17.64 -7.45 -40.13
C LYS A 96 17.82 -8.86 -40.70
N VAL A 97 17.13 -9.84 -40.12
CA VAL A 97 17.21 -11.24 -40.55
C VAL A 97 16.31 -11.53 -41.75
N HIS A 98 15.06 -11.05 -41.75
CA HIS A 98 14.08 -11.38 -42.79
C HIS A 98 14.03 -10.39 -43.96
N HIS A 99 14.45 -9.14 -43.78
CA HIS A 99 14.39 -8.12 -44.84
C HIS A 99 15.77 -7.77 -45.42
N PHE A 100 16.84 -7.84 -44.62
CA PHE A 100 18.20 -7.51 -45.07
C PHE A 100 19.15 -8.71 -45.19
N GLY A 101 18.77 -9.90 -44.71
CA GLY A 101 19.52 -11.14 -44.90
C GLY A 101 20.89 -11.19 -44.21
N GLU A 102 21.07 -10.48 -43.10
CA GLU A 102 22.35 -10.49 -42.36
C GLU A 102 22.50 -11.78 -41.53
N ASP A 103 23.53 -12.59 -41.83
CA ASP A 103 23.81 -13.89 -41.18
C ASP A 103 23.92 -13.81 -39.64
N GLU A 104 23.31 -14.78 -38.95
CA GLU A 104 23.14 -14.86 -37.48
C GLU A 104 24.44 -14.95 -36.65
N GLY A 105 25.61 -15.06 -37.28
CA GLY A 105 26.86 -15.47 -36.61
C GLY A 105 27.69 -14.39 -35.91
N ASN A 106 27.53 -13.10 -36.23
CA ASN A 106 28.51 -12.07 -35.82
C ASN A 106 28.08 -11.13 -34.68
N ASN A 107 26.81 -11.13 -34.26
CA ASN A 107 26.34 -10.19 -33.24
C ASN A 107 26.42 -10.70 -31.79
N LEU A 108 26.69 -12.00 -31.57
CA LEU A 108 26.83 -12.55 -30.20
C LEU A 108 28.10 -12.08 -29.47
N LYS A 109 29.14 -11.61 -30.18
CA LYS A 109 30.40 -11.14 -29.57
C LYS A 109 30.34 -9.68 -29.08
N CYS A 110 29.47 -8.84 -29.66
CA CYS A 110 29.34 -7.44 -29.24
C CYS A 110 28.59 -7.27 -27.90
N PHE A 111 27.72 -8.22 -27.52
CA PHE A 111 26.97 -8.15 -26.26
C PHE A 111 27.79 -8.53 -25.02
N PHE A 112 28.65 -9.56 -25.11
CA PHE A 112 29.45 -9.97 -23.95
C PHE A 112 30.56 -8.98 -23.60
N ASN A 113 31.13 -8.27 -24.58
CA ASN A 113 32.27 -7.34 -24.32
C ASN A 113 31.86 -5.92 -23.88
N ARG A 114 30.63 -5.47 -24.12
CA ARG A 114 30.14 -4.18 -23.58
C ARG A 114 29.57 -4.28 -22.17
N SER A 115 29.37 -5.49 -21.66
CA SER A 115 28.71 -5.73 -20.37
C SER A 115 29.63 -5.57 -19.14
N ARG A 116 30.92 -5.25 -19.32
CA ARG A 116 31.88 -5.15 -18.20
C ARG A 116 32.57 -3.81 -18.01
N GLN A 117 32.37 -2.81 -18.88
CA GLN A 117 32.94 -1.48 -18.66
C GLN A 117 31.95 -0.37 -19.02
N LYS A 118 31.51 0.34 -17.97
CA LYS A 118 30.85 1.66 -18.00
C LYS A 118 29.53 1.77 -18.79
N ILE A 119 28.41 1.36 -18.17
CA ILE A 119 27.12 2.03 -18.35
C ILE A 119 26.48 2.20 -16.96
N LEU A 120 27.12 3.05 -16.13
CA LEU A 120 26.38 3.95 -15.27
C LEU A 120 26.06 5.17 -16.14
N GLY A 121 24.78 5.53 -16.23
CA GLY A 121 24.36 6.83 -16.78
C GLY A 121 23.58 6.74 -18.08
N PHE A 122 22.31 7.16 -17.98
CA PHE A 122 21.41 7.57 -19.07
C PHE A 122 20.84 6.44 -19.96
N PHE A 123 19.79 5.77 -19.50
CA PHE A 123 18.41 6.02 -19.97
C PHE A 123 17.42 5.10 -19.24
N ASN A 124 16.42 5.75 -18.66
CA ASN A 124 15.46 5.25 -17.71
C ASN A 124 14.52 4.15 -18.23
N LEU A 125 14.73 2.91 -17.77
CA LEU A 125 13.66 1.91 -17.60
C LEU A 125 12.57 2.37 -16.61
N GLN A 126 12.83 3.46 -15.86
CA GLN A 126 11.87 4.13 -14.97
C GLN A 126 10.70 4.82 -15.72
N LEU A 127 10.77 5.06 -17.03
CA LEU A 127 9.67 5.72 -17.75
C LEU A 127 8.48 4.80 -18.10
N PHE A 128 8.67 3.47 -18.09
CA PHE A 128 7.57 2.51 -18.31
C PHE A 128 7.08 1.84 -17.03
N PHE A 129 7.82 2.00 -15.92
CA PHE A 129 7.47 1.41 -14.65
C PHE A 129 7.39 2.44 -13.53
N LEU A 130 6.19 3.03 -13.32
CA LEU A 130 5.84 3.62 -12.03
C LEU A 130 6.11 2.60 -10.91
N THR A 131 6.88 3.00 -9.90
CA THR A 131 7.12 2.21 -8.69
C THR A 131 5.80 2.03 -7.94
N ASP A 132 5.66 0.99 -7.12
CA ASP A 132 4.44 0.82 -6.32
C ASP A 132 4.23 1.97 -5.33
N GLN A 133 5.32 2.64 -4.90
CA GLN A 133 5.25 3.89 -4.16
C GLN A 133 4.64 5.03 -5.00
N ASP A 134 5.10 5.28 -6.22
CA ASP A 134 4.53 6.32 -7.09
C ASP A 134 3.09 6.01 -7.49
N ARG A 135 2.74 4.73 -7.66
CA ARG A 135 1.37 4.28 -7.94
C ARG A 135 0.45 4.53 -6.77
N GLN A 136 0.92 4.32 -5.54
CA GLN A 136 0.17 4.70 -4.33
C GLN A 136 0.05 6.22 -4.25
N ILE A 137 1.13 6.96 -4.52
CA ILE A 137 1.15 8.43 -4.50
C ILE A 137 0.13 9.03 -5.48
N HIS A 138 0.00 8.44 -6.67
CA HIS A 138 -0.91 8.88 -7.73
C HIS A 138 -2.22 8.05 -7.81
N GLY A 139 -2.42 7.11 -6.88
CA GLY A 139 -3.56 6.19 -6.76
C GLY A 139 -4.00 5.53 -8.04
N LEU A 140 -2.99 5.08 -8.77
CA LEU A 140 -3.17 4.15 -9.87
C LEU A 140 -3.32 2.75 -9.28
N SER A 141 -4.19 1.93 -9.87
CA SER A 141 -4.38 0.55 -9.45
C SER A 141 -3.03 -0.19 -9.40
N SER A 142 -2.71 -0.78 -8.25
CA SER A 142 -1.54 -1.67 -8.09
C SER A 142 -1.72 -3.01 -8.81
N THR A 143 -2.91 -3.25 -9.36
CA THR A 143 -3.27 -4.30 -10.32
C THR A 143 -2.53 -4.09 -11.65
N ARG A 144 -1.20 -4.05 -11.63
CA ARG A 144 -0.47 -4.64 -12.74
C ARG A 144 -0.73 -6.13 -12.62
N ILE A 145 -1.30 -6.68 -13.68
CA ILE A 145 -1.10 -8.04 -14.21
C ILE A 145 0.11 -8.72 -13.53
N THR A 146 -0.10 -9.24 -12.33
CA THR A 146 0.75 -10.19 -11.62
C THR A 146 0.46 -11.61 -12.11
N ALA A 147 -0.24 -11.75 -13.24
CA ALA A 147 -0.16 -12.90 -14.12
C ALA A 147 1.19 -12.98 -14.86
N ARG A 148 2.28 -12.48 -14.24
CA ARG A 148 3.65 -12.79 -14.64
C ARG A 148 4.24 -13.65 -13.54
N TYR A 149 4.24 -14.97 -13.80
CA TYR A 149 4.99 -15.99 -13.08
C TYR A 149 4.61 -16.26 -11.61
N GLY A 150 3.32 -16.22 -11.27
CA GLY A 150 2.82 -16.76 -10.01
C GLY A 150 1.36 -17.20 -10.15
N SER A 151 0.94 -18.22 -9.38
CA SER A 151 -0.48 -18.55 -9.22
C SER A 151 -1.28 -17.27 -8.92
N PRO A 152 -2.50 -17.13 -9.47
CA PRO A 152 -3.35 -15.97 -9.16
C PRO A 152 -3.46 -15.82 -7.64
N CYS A 153 -3.04 -14.67 -7.13
CA CYS A 153 -3.11 -14.39 -5.71
C CYS A 153 -4.60 -14.30 -5.34
N ASN A 154 -5.12 -15.29 -4.61
CA ASN A 154 -6.53 -15.35 -4.20
C ASN A 154 -7.02 -14.07 -3.49
N TYR A 155 -6.11 -13.24 -2.98
CA TYR A 155 -6.41 -11.98 -2.28
C TYR A 155 -7.01 -10.90 -3.20
N GLU A 156 -6.76 -10.90 -4.51
CA GLU A 156 -7.34 -9.90 -5.43
C GLU A 156 -8.87 -10.04 -5.55
N ARG A 157 -9.37 -11.28 -5.50
CA ARG A 157 -10.82 -11.55 -5.46
C ARG A 157 -11.42 -11.04 -4.15
N LEU A 158 -10.71 -11.23 -3.04
CA LEU A 158 -11.13 -10.76 -1.72
C LEU A 158 -11.19 -9.23 -1.66
N VAL A 159 -10.20 -8.52 -2.21
CA VAL A 159 -10.27 -7.05 -2.35
C VAL A 159 -11.47 -6.64 -3.20
N SER A 160 -11.68 -7.32 -4.32
CA SER A 160 -12.80 -7.05 -5.24
C SER A 160 -14.17 -7.23 -4.56
N SER A 161 -14.34 -8.29 -3.75
CA SER A 161 -15.55 -8.52 -2.95
C SER A 161 -15.73 -7.44 -1.87
N LEU A 162 -14.65 -7.05 -1.17
CA LEU A 162 -14.70 -5.98 -0.15
C LEU A 162 -15.13 -4.62 -0.71
N ILE A 163 -14.71 -4.29 -1.94
CA ILE A 163 -15.04 -3.01 -2.59
C ILE A 163 -16.29 -3.08 -3.48
N SER A 164 -16.93 -4.24 -3.63
CA SER A 164 -18.05 -4.46 -4.54
C SER A 164 -19.34 -3.70 -4.18
N CYS A 165 -19.42 -3.10 -2.98
CA CYS A 165 -20.61 -2.48 -2.40
C CYS A 165 -21.81 -3.44 -2.25
N LEU A 166 -21.64 -4.76 -2.47
CA LEU A 166 -22.70 -5.76 -2.33
C LEU A 166 -22.66 -6.34 -0.91
N PRO A 167 -23.71 -6.19 -0.09
CA PRO A 167 -23.69 -6.62 1.32
C PRO A 167 -23.25 -8.07 1.52
N ASN A 168 -23.80 -8.99 0.73
CA ASN A 168 -23.47 -10.42 0.82
C ASN A 168 -22.01 -10.73 0.47
N GLU A 169 -21.43 -10.02 -0.51
CA GLU A 169 -20.02 -10.18 -0.89
C GLU A 169 -19.09 -9.58 0.16
N ILE A 170 -19.50 -8.48 0.78
CA ILE A 170 -18.78 -7.85 1.89
C ILE A 170 -18.76 -8.78 3.10
N ASP A 171 -19.91 -9.32 3.49
CA ASP A 171 -20.02 -10.32 4.57
C ASP A 171 -19.14 -11.53 4.31
N PHE A 172 -19.23 -12.10 3.11
CA PHE A 172 -18.38 -13.21 2.68
C PHE A 172 -16.90 -12.85 2.81
N ALA A 173 -16.49 -11.68 2.32
CA ALA A 173 -15.10 -11.27 2.32
C ALA A 173 -14.55 -10.98 3.73
N ILE A 174 -15.33 -10.37 4.61
CA ILE A 174 -14.93 -10.11 6.01
C ILE A 174 -14.83 -11.43 6.77
N ASN A 175 -15.77 -12.36 6.58
CA ASN A 175 -15.70 -13.69 7.18
C ASN A 175 -14.49 -14.48 6.65
N ALA A 176 -14.20 -14.40 5.35
CA ALA A 176 -13.00 -14.98 4.76
C ALA A 176 -11.72 -14.36 5.36
N CYS A 177 -11.67 -13.04 5.56
CA CYS A 177 -10.55 -12.39 6.26
C CYS A 177 -10.39 -12.88 7.69
N THR A 178 -11.49 -13.11 8.40
CA THR A 178 -11.47 -13.61 9.78
C THR A 178 -10.84 -15.00 9.83
N LEU A 179 -11.23 -15.89 8.93
CA LEU A 179 -10.66 -17.24 8.83
C LEU A 179 -9.19 -17.24 8.37
N LEU A 180 -8.85 -16.40 7.40
CA LEU A 180 -7.49 -16.32 6.85
C LEU A 180 -6.51 -15.57 7.75
N SER A 181 -6.99 -14.74 8.67
CA SER A 181 -6.13 -14.04 9.64
C SER A 181 -5.82 -14.89 10.87
N GLY A 182 -6.70 -15.81 11.25
CA GLY A 182 -6.48 -16.73 12.38
C GLY A 182 -5.48 -17.85 12.10
N GLU A 183 -5.28 -18.72 13.11
CA GLU A 183 -4.37 -19.87 13.07
C GLU A 183 -4.77 -20.89 11.98
N SER A 184 -4.31 -20.64 10.76
CA SER A 184 -4.55 -21.51 9.61
C SER A 184 -3.25 -21.74 8.86
N ARG A 185 -3.17 -22.82 8.07
CA ARG A 185 -1.99 -23.13 7.24
C ARG A 185 -1.69 -22.05 6.18
N HIS A 186 -2.62 -21.12 5.94
CA HIS A 186 -2.55 -20.10 4.90
C HIS A 186 -2.88 -18.72 5.44
N VAL A 187 -2.14 -18.29 6.47
CA VAL A 187 -2.29 -16.96 7.06
C VAL A 187 -2.17 -15.87 5.99
N LEU A 188 -3.08 -14.89 6.05
CA LEU A 188 -3.13 -13.74 5.16
C LEU A 188 -1.85 -12.89 5.30
N ARG A 189 -1.04 -12.89 4.24
CA ARG A 189 0.19 -12.09 4.17
C ARG A 189 -0.08 -10.77 3.45
N LEU A 190 -0.23 -9.70 4.23
CA LEU A 190 -0.48 -8.36 3.71
C LEU A 190 0.58 -7.86 2.71
N PRO A 191 1.89 -8.20 2.82
CA PRO A 191 2.87 -7.78 1.81
C PRO A 191 2.58 -8.27 0.40
N ARG A 192 1.82 -9.36 0.24
CA ARG A 192 1.40 -9.85 -1.09
C ARG A 192 0.26 -9.03 -1.69
N CYS A 193 -0.59 -8.44 -0.84
CA CYS A 193 -1.72 -7.63 -1.27
C CYS A 193 -2.03 -6.56 -0.20
N PRO A 194 -1.32 -5.41 -0.21
CA PRO A 194 -1.50 -4.35 0.79
C PRO A 194 -2.91 -3.72 0.73
N GLN A 195 -3.58 -3.86 -0.40
CA GLN A 195 -4.91 -3.30 -0.64
C GLN A 195 -5.98 -3.90 0.26
N VAL A 196 -5.79 -5.13 0.77
CA VAL A 196 -6.73 -5.76 1.72
C VAL A 196 -6.87 -4.92 2.99
N LEU A 197 -5.77 -4.36 3.50
CA LEU A 197 -5.80 -3.51 4.69
C LEU A 197 -6.67 -2.26 4.46
N ASN A 198 -6.44 -1.54 3.37
CA ASN A 198 -7.19 -0.33 3.04
C ASN A 198 -8.68 -0.65 2.78
N ALA A 199 -8.96 -1.78 2.14
CA ALA A 199 -10.32 -2.24 1.89
C ALA A 199 -11.05 -2.60 3.20
N LEU A 200 -10.39 -3.23 4.17
CA LEU A 200 -10.96 -3.48 5.50
C LEU A 200 -11.21 -2.17 6.27
N LEU A 201 -10.24 -1.26 6.29
CA LEU A 201 -10.36 0.03 7.00
C LEU A 201 -11.43 0.95 6.40
N LEU A 202 -11.72 0.82 5.11
CA LEU A 202 -12.83 1.51 4.45
C LEU A 202 -14.17 1.19 5.13
N HIS A 203 -14.38 -0.06 5.55
CA HIS A 203 -15.58 -0.49 6.27
C HIS A 203 -15.66 0.04 7.70
N ALA A 204 -14.56 0.57 8.25
CA ALA A 204 -14.52 1.32 9.50
C ALA A 204 -14.63 2.85 9.29
N GLY A 205 -14.80 3.31 8.04
CA GLY A 205 -14.89 4.72 7.68
C GLY A 205 -13.54 5.45 7.66
N ILE A 206 -12.43 4.71 7.59
CA ILE A 206 -11.08 5.28 7.58
C ILE A 206 -10.51 5.12 6.19
N VAL A 207 -10.13 6.25 5.61
CA VAL A 207 -9.72 6.33 4.22
C VAL A 207 -8.33 6.95 4.13
N SER A 208 -7.53 6.46 3.19
CA SER A 208 -6.23 7.02 2.87
C SER A 208 -6.38 8.25 1.98
N ASN A 209 -5.47 9.22 2.13
CA ASN A 209 -5.40 10.41 1.26
C ASN A 209 -5.19 10.03 -0.23
N TYR A 210 -4.78 8.80 -0.49
CA TYR A 210 -4.57 8.30 -1.83
C TYR A 210 -5.89 7.88 -2.51
N ILE A 211 -6.49 8.87 -3.17
CA ILE A 211 -7.26 8.84 -4.42
C ILE A 211 -8.77 8.53 -4.34
N ASN A 212 -9.55 9.57 -4.69
CA ASN A 212 -10.47 9.72 -5.85
C ASN A 212 -11.44 8.58 -6.23
N ILE A 213 -11.06 7.32 -6.02
CA ILE A 213 -11.93 6.16 -6.09
C ILE A 213 -12.97 6.27 -4.98
N ILE A 214 -12.56 6.56 -3.74
CA ILE A 214 -13.50 6.62 -2.60
C ILE A 214 -14.47 7.81 -2.70
N TYR A 215 -14.12 8.90 -3.38
CA TYR A 215 -15.09 9.97 -3.67
C TYR A 215 -16.26 9.49 -4.55
N ARG A 216 -16.00 8.61 -5.54
CA ARG A 216 -17.06 7.98 -6.34
C ARG A 216 -17.77 6.85 -5.57
N PHE A 217 -17.04 6.10 -4.74
CA PHE A 217 -17.58 4.98 -3.98
C PHE A 217 -18.40 5.42 -2.76
N ALA A 218 -18.00 6.43 -1.99
CA ALA A 218 -18.71 6.90 -0.79
C ALA A 218 -20.12 7.41 -1.09
N GLY A 219 -20.31 8.09 -2.23
CA GLY A 219 -21.62 8.54 -2.69
C GLY A 219 -22.57 7.39 -3.03
N ASN A 220 -22.05 6.30 -3.61
CA ASN A 220 -22.82 5.08 -3.87
C ASN A 220 -22.95 4.21 -2.61
N TRP A 221 -21.96 4.25 -1.72
CA TRP A 221 -21.93 3.48 -0.48
C TRP A 221 -23.04 3.89 0.47
N ASN A 222 -23.20 5.20 0.72
CA ASN A 222 -24.28 5.68 1.56
C ASN A 222 -25.65 5.33 0.94
N LYS A 223 -25.78 5.43 -0.39
CA LYS A 223 -27.01 5.05 -1.11
C LYS A 223 -27.33 3.55 -1.05
N CYS A 224 -26.32 2.69 -1.10
CA CYS A 224 -26.49 1.23 -1.13
C CYS A 224 -26.50 0.57 0.25
N THR A 225 -25.85 1.19 1.24
CA THR A 225 -25.68 0.60 2.58
C THR A 225 -26.37 1.38 3.70
N SER A 226 -26.82 2.62 3.45
CA SER A 226 -27.39 3.53 4.45
C SER A 226 -26.51 3.75 5.68
N LYS A 227 -25.19 3.56 5.56
CA LYS A 227 -24.23 3.62 6.67
C LYS A 227 -23.69 5.04 6.88
N GLU A 228 -23.91 5.57 8.08
CA GLU A 228 -23.23 6.78 8.55
C GLU A 228 -22.08 6.43 9.50
N PHE A 229 -20.84 6.47 9.01
CA PHE A 229 -19.66 6.21 9.86
C PHE A 229 -19.50 7.21 11.01
N SER A 230 -19.90 8.47 10.78
CA SER A 230 -19.78 9.53 11.78
C SER A 230 -20.71 9.32 12.96
N SER A 231 -21.91 8.77 12.77
CA SER A 231 -22.86 8.55 13.87
C SER A 231 -22.35 7.46 14.80
N TRP A 232 -21.77 6.37 14.28
CA TRP A 232 -21.22 5.30 15.11
C TRP A 232 -20.07 5.74 16.02
N TRP A 233 -19.05 6.40 15.46
CA TRP A 233 -17.93 6.90 16.27
C TRP A 233 -18.34 8.01 17.25
N LYS A 234 -19.42 8.76 16.95
CA LYS A 234 -20.02 9.72 17.90
C LYS A 234 -20.72 9.01 19.06
N VAL A 235 -21.44 7.92 18.79
CA VAL A 235 -22.11 7.11 19.82
C VAL A 235 -21.10 6.48 20.79
N LEU A 236 -19.87 6.24 20.33
CA LEU A 236 -18.78 5.69 21.15
C LEU A 236 -17.97 6.73 21.94
N GLY A 237 -18.44 7.97 22.07
CA GLY A 237 -17.83 8.97 22.97
C GLY A 237 -16.58 9.68 22.46
N ILE A 238 -16.25 9.57 21.16
CA ILE A 238 -14.97 10.07 20.60
C ILE A 238 -15.01 11.59 20.31
N GLY A 239 -15.41 12.40 21.30
CA GLY A 239 -15.48 13.86 21.17
C GLY A 239 -14.10 14.51 20.96
N SER A 240 -13.10 14.10 21.74
CA SER A 240 -11.78 14.74 21.80
C SER A 240 -10.82 14.32 20.67
N TYR A 241 -11.09 13.21 19.98
CA TYR A 241 -10.22 12.64 18.94
C TYR A 241 -10.83 12.68 17.55
N ARG A 242 -11.83 13.54 17.36
CA ARG A 242 -12.55 13.71 16.09
C ARG A 242 -11.64 14.05 14.91
N PHE A 243 -10.48 14.67 15.16
CA PHE A 243 -9.47 14.95 14.14
C PHE A 243 -8.85 13.68 13.51
N LEU A 244 -8.88 12.54 14.22
CA LEU A 244 -8.45 11.24 13.68
C LEU A 244 -9.43 10.70 12.63
N ILE A 245 -10.69 11.12 12.70
CA ILE A 245 -11.74 10.82 11.73
C ILE A 245 -11.64 11.77 10.52
N PHE A 246 -11.15 12.99 10.73
CA PHE A 246 -11.42 14.14 9.84
C PHE A 246 -10.32 14.55 8.85
N LEU A 247 -9.51 13.61 8.35
CA LEU A 247 -8.56 13.92 7.26
C LEU A 247 -8.90 13.28 5.92
N CYS A 248 -10.06 12.60 5.80
CA CYS A 248 -10.41 11.95 4.54
C CYS A 248 -11.82 12.19 3.99
N LEU A 249 -12.58 13.12 4.58
CA LEU A 249 -13.77 13.69 3.93
C LEU A 249 -13.68 15.23 3.94
N PRO A 250 -13.00 15.85 2.97
CA PRO A 250 -13.32 17.21 2.60
C PRO A 250 -14.80 17.27 2.17
N CYS A 251 -15.66 17.84 3.03
CA CYS A 251 -16.85 18.61 2.65
C CYS A 251 -17.93 18.01 1.71
N VAL A 252 -18.39 16.75 1.84
CA VAL A 252 -19.55 16.25 1.04
C VAL A 252 -20.78 15.78 1.85
N LEU A 253 -20.84 16.02 3.16
CA LEU A 253 -22.12 15.87 3.90
C LEU A 253 -22.50 17.16 4.63
N GLN A 254 -22.52 18.25 3.87
CA GLN A 254 -23.37 19.39 4.20
C GLN A 254 -24.55 19.32 3.24
N SER A 255 -25.74 19.10 3.80
CA SER A 255 -27.02 18.79 3.14
C SER A 255 -27.32 17.31 2.95
N LEU A 256 -28.10 16.72 3.88
CA LEU A 256 -29.47 16.24 3.61
C LEU A 256 -30.07 15.58 4.87
N ALA A 257 -31.04 16.29 5.47
CA ALA A 257 -32.13 15.88 6.37
C ALA A 257 -31.84 15.02 7.64
N PRO A 258 -32.51 15.33 8.78
CA PRO A 258 -32.51 14.44 9.93
C PRO A 258 -33.41 13.23 9.62
N ILE A 259 -32.86 12.03 9.59
CA ILE A 259 -33.67 10.81 9.52
C ILE A 259 -33.85 10.27 10.94
N ASN A 260 -35.11 10.03 11.27
CA ASN A 260 -35.64 9.65 12.59
C ASN A 260 -34.82 8.53 13.30
N PRO A 261 -34.64 8.61 14.63
CA PRO A 261 -33.78 7.71 15.40
C PRO A 261 -34.42 6.35 15.76
N ILE A 262 -35.39 5.85 14.96
CA ILE A 262 -36.27 4.75 15.40
C ILE A 262 -36.05 3.44 14.64
N TYR A 263 -35.13 3.39 13.68
CA TYR A 263 -34.74 2.12 13.06
C TYR A 263 -33.23 2.08 12.92
N ILE A 264 -32.58 1.36 13.83
CA ILE A 264 -31.18 0.96 13.72
C ILE A 264 -31.20 -0.50 13.26
N PRO A 265 -31.36 -0.78 11.95
CA PRO A 265 -31.33 -2.17 11.50
C PRO A 265 -29.88 -2.66 11.60
N THR A 266 -29.61 -3.58 12.53
CA THR A 266 -28.75 -4.80 12.46
C THR A 266 -27.43 -4.84 11.65
N PHE A 267 -26.97 -3.76 11.02
CA PHE A 267 -25.90 -3.72 10.02
C PHE A 267 -24.68 -2.88 10.46
N ILE A 268 -24.51 -2.75 11.78
CA ILE A 268 -23.49 -1.92 12.48
C ILE A 268 -22.24 -2.73 12.93
N HIS A 269 -22.14 -4.04 12.63
CA HIS A 269 -21.27 -4.95 13.38
C HIS A 269 -19.89 -5.31 12.80
N TYR A 270 -19.35 -4.64 11.78
CA TYR A 270 -18.02 -5.04 11.28
C TYR A 270 -16.86 -4.48 12.09
N ASN A 271 -16.98 -3.35 12.79
CA ASN A 271 -15.81 -2.75 13.45
C ASN A 271 -15.14 -3.67 14.49
N PRO A 272 -15.89 -4.40 15.34
CA PRO A 272 -15.31 -5.43 16.21
C PRO A 272 -14.69 -6.61 15.44
N GLN A 273 -15.29 -6.99 14.31
CA GLN A 273 -14.78 -8.10 13.48
C GLN A 273 -13.52 -7.68 12.70
N ILE A 274 -13.49 -6.47 12.16
CA ILE A 274 -12.34 -5.85 11.50
C ILE A 274 -11.22 -5.67 12.53
N SER A 275 -11.51 -5.21 13.74
CA SER A 275 -10.50 -5.11 14.80
C SER A 275 -9.93 -6.48 15.14
N LEU A 276 -10.75 -7.54 15.20
CA LEU A 276 -10.26 -8.91 15.42
C LEU A 276 -9.37 -9.39 14.26
N VAL A 277 -9.77 -9.17 13.00
CA VAL A 277 -8.95 -9.49 11.83
C VAL A 277 -7.60 -8.79 11.93
N LEU A 278 -7.59 -7.49 12.21
CA LEU A 278 -6.37 -6.70 12.31
C LEU A 278 -5.50 -7.10 13.51
N LEU A 279 -6.11 -7.47 14.62
CA LEU A 279 -5.43 -8.05 15.78
C LEU A 279 -4.70 -9.34 15.40
N ASN A 280 -5.41 -10.29 14.77
CA ASN A 280 -4.81 -11.54 14.33
C ASN A 280 -3.63 -11.30 13.37
N LEU A 281 -3.79 -10.39 12.40
CA LEU A 281 -2.72 -10.04 11.47
C LEU A 281 -1.53 -9.36 12.15
N SER A 282 -1.74 -8.69 13.28
CA SER A 282 -0.67 -8.02 14.03
C SER A 282 0.21 -8.97 14.83
N PHE A 283 -0.23 -10.21 15.09
CA PHE A 283 0.63 -11.23 15.69
C PHE A 283 1.66 -11.79 14.70
N GLU A 284 1.43 -11.62 13.39
CA GLU A 284 2.31 -12.12 12.35
C GLU A 284 3.44 -11.12 12.03
N GLU A 285 4.68 -11.51 12.33
CA GLU A 285 5.90 -10.73 12.05
C GLU A 285 5.98 -10.20 10.61
N VAL A 286 5.53 -11.00 9.65
CA VAL A 286 5.54 -10.67 8.21
C VAL A 286 4.68 -9.43 7.90
N ASN A 287 3.63 -9.19 8.68
CA ASN A 287 2.69 -8.09 8.47
C ASN A 287 3.10 -6.81 9.24
N LEU A 288 3.86 -6.93 10.33
CA LEU A 288 4.18 -5.84 11.26
C LEU A 288 4.76 -4.60 10.57
N VAL A 289 5.72 -4.78 9.65
CA VAL A 289 6.38 -3.64 8.98
C VAL A 289 5.39 -2.83 8.13
N LEU A 290 4.43 -3.48 7.48
CA LEU A 290 3.40 -2.82 6.69
C LEU A 290 2.37 -2.13 7.60
N LEU A 291 1.92 -2.85 8.64
CA LEU A 291 0.95 -2.35 9.61
C LEU A 291 1.48 -1.10 10.33
N ALA A 292 2.71 -1.14 10.83
CA ALA A 292 3.34 -0.04 11.57
C ALA A 292 3.60 1.22 10.72
N LYS A 293 3.69 1.09 9.39
CA LYS A 293 3.83 2.22 8.47
C LYS A 293 2.48 2.83 8.04
N SER A 294 1.37 2.11 8.22
CA SER A 294 0.05 2.59 7.79
C SER A 294 -0.52 3.60 8.77
N ARG A 295 -0.62 4.87 8.33
CA ARG A 295 -1.24 5.94 9.11
C ARG A 295 -2.72 5.67 9.35
N GLU A 296 -3.38 5.04 8.40
CA GLU A 296 -4.81 4.68 8.43
C GLU A 296 -5.08 3.62 9.50
N LEU A 297 -4.24 2.57 9.58
CA LEU A 297 -4.35 1.58 10.65
C LEU A 297 -4.16 2.25 12.02
N VAL A 298 -3.11 3.06 12.18
CA VAL A 298 -2.83 3.69 13.48
C VAL A 298 -3.96 4.64 13.90
N ARG A 299 -4.60 5.34 12.95
CA ARG A 299 -5.81 6.13 13.21
C ARG A 299 -6.97 5.24 13.70
N PHE A 300 -7.21 4.10 13.04
CA PHE A 300 -8.23 3.14 13.47
C PHE A 300 -7.99 2.68 14.89
N VAL A 301 -6.75 2.29 15.18
CA VAL A 301 -6.33 1.81 16.49
C VAL A 301 -6.58 2.87 17.57
N PHE A 302 -6.24 4.13 17.32
CA PHE A 302 -6.56 5.20 18.29
C PHE A 302 -8.06 5.44 18.47
N LEU A 303 -8.87 5.29 17.41
CA LEU A 303 -10.33 5.35 17.56
C LEU A 303 -10.86 4.18 18.41
N CYS A 304 -10.26 2.98 18.28
CA CYS A 304 -10.56 1.84 19.15
C CYS A 304 -10.18 2.10 20.60
N ILE A 305 -8.95 2.58 20.86
CA ILE A 305 -8.42 2.84 22.21
C ILE A 305 -9.27 3.88 22.96
N HIS A 306 -9.72 4.91 22.27
CA HIS A 306 -10.52 5.99 22.86
C HIS A 306 -12.04 5.75 22.76
N SER A 307 -12.45 4.52 22.45
CA SER A 307 -13.85 4.10 22.49
C SER A 307 -14.32 3.89 23.92
N GLU A 308 -15.58 4.25 24.20
CA GLU A 308 -16.26 3.86 25.44
C GLU A 308 -16.49 2.34 25.57
N TYR A 309 -16.39 1.58 24.47
CA TYR A 309 -16.55 0.13 24.50
C TYR A 309 -15.24 -0.56 24.88
N SER A 310 -15.17 -1.08 26.10
CA SER A 310 -13.96 -1.65 26.73
C SER A 310 -13.28 -2.74 25.90
N ALA A 311 -14.04 -3.66 25.29
CA ALA A 311 -13.46 -4.74 24.49
C ALA A 311 -12.76 -4.22 23.22
N LEU A 312 -13.31 -3.16 22.61
CA LEU A 312 -12.68 -2.50 21.46
C LEU A 312 -11.45 -1.70 21.87
N LYS A 313 -11.50 -1.05 23.04
CA LYS A 313 -10.32 -0.40 23.65
C LYS A 313 -9.20 -1.40 23.88
N GLN A 314 -9.49 -2.54 24.50
CA GLN A 314 -8.50 -3.60 24.76
C GLN A 314 -7.87 -4.10 23.46
N THR A 315 -8.71 -4.42 22.47
CA THR A 315 -8.25 -4.83 21.13
C THR A 315 -7.36 -3.76 20.48
N GLY A 316 -7.70 -2.49 20.62
CA GLY A 316 -6.89 -1.38 20.12
C GLY A 316 -5.51 -1.30 20.80
N LEU A 317 -5.46 -1.44 22.13
CA LEU A 317 -4.19 -1.44 22.87
C LEU A 317 -3.34 -2.66 22.54
N ASP A 318 -3.94 -3.83 22.32
CA ASP A 318 -3.23 -5.04 21.89
C ASP A 318 -2.62 -4.86 20.50
N ILE A 319 -3.40 -4.35 19.53
CA ILE A 319 -2.88 -4.05 18.18
C ILE A 319 -1.73 -3.05 18.27
N LEU A 320 -1.89 -1.98 19.06
CA LEU A 320 -0.85 -0.95 19.22
C LEU A 320 0.42 -1.53 19.84
N GLY A 321 0.29 -2.37 20.87
CA GLY A 321 1.39 -3.11 21.50
C GLY A 321 2.20 -3.88 20.47
N ASN A 322 1.52 -4.71 19.66
CA ASN A 322 2.15 -5.54 18.64
C ASN A 322 2.90 -4.72 17.56
N VAL A 323 2.26 -3.68 17.02
CA VAL A 323 2.84 -2.89 15.90
C VAL A 323 3.87 -1.85 16.36
N SER A 324 3.82 -1.40 17.62
CA SER A 324 4.68 -0.34 18.16
C SER A 324 6.18 -0.65 18.01
N SER A 325 6.57 -1.92 18.01
CA SER A 325 7.96 -2.37 17.85
C SER A 325 8.57 -1.97 16.50
N ARG A 326 7.75 -1.71 15.47
CA ARG A 326 8.16 -1.30 14.13
C ARG A 326 7.68 0.11 13.76
N MET A 327 7.06 0.84 14.68
CA MET A 327 6.50 2.17 14.41
C MET A 327 7.61 3.24 14.43
N ASN A 328 7.72 3.98 13.32
CA ASN A 328 8.48 5.22 13.24
C ASN A 328 7.50 6.40 13.33
N LEU A 329 7.50 7.11 14.47
CA LEU A 329 6.57 8.21 14.72
C LEU A 329 6.81 9.42 13.80
N ASN A 330 8.05 9.58 13.31
CA ASN A 330 8.41 10.66 12.37
C ASN A 330 7.70 10.45 11.03
N ASP A 331 7.67 9.21 10.54
CA ASP A 331 7.04 8.85 9.26
C ASP A 331 5.50 8.91 9.34
N LEU A 332 4.92 8.63 10.51
CA LEU A 332 3.48 8.65 10.73
C LEU A 332 2.92 10.08 10.82
N GLY A 333 3.76 11.03 11.23
CA GLY A 333 3.44 12.45 11.30
C GLY A 333 3.04 12.93 12.70
N TYR A 334 3.14 14.24 12.89
CA TYR A 334 3.05 14.89 14.21
C TYR A 334 1.76 14.59 14.98
N SER A 335 0.60 14.58 14.33
CA SER A 335 -0.68 14.33 15.01
C SER A 335 -0.79 12.92 15.60
N ILE A 336 -0.26 11.92 14.91
CA ILE A 336 -0.23 10.54 15.38
C ILE A 336 0.78 10.40 16.53
N ALA A 337 1.96 11.03 16.42
CA ALA A 337 2.94 11.05 17.49
C ALA A 337 2.37 11.65 18.78
N GLN A 338 1.71 12.81 18.70
CA GLN A 338 1.06 13.46 19.85
C GLN A 338 -0.05 12.60 20.47
N CYS A 339 -0.89 11.95 19.66
CA CYS A 339 -1.84 10.96 20.15
C CYS A 339 -1.17 9.83 20.91
N THR A 340 -0.05 9.32 20.38
CA THR A 340 0.71 8.23 20.99
C THR A 340 1.20 8.63 22.38
N TYR A 341 1.83 9.80 22.52
CA TYR A 341 2.33 10.28 23.82
C TYR A 341 1.21 10.54 24.83
N LYS A 342 0.08 11.09 24.37
CA LYS A 342 -1.09 11.30 25.23
C LYS A 342 -1.68 9.96 25.70
N THR A 343 -1.85 9.00 24.80
CA THR A 343 -2.32 7.66 25.15
C THR A 343 -1.37 6.97 26.13
N LEU A 344 -0.06 7.05 25.92
CA LEU A 344 0.93 6.51 26.86
C LEU A 344 0.75 7.09 28.26
N THR A 345 0.67 8.41 28.37
CA THR A 345 0.49 9.10 29.67
C THR A 345 -0.82 8.67 30.35
N GLN A 346 -1.90 8.50 29.59
CA GLN A 346 -3.18 8.02 30.11
C GLN A 346 -3.11 6.56 30.56
N CYS A 347 -2.48 5.69 29.78
CA CYS A 347 -2.33 4.26 30.08
C CYS A 347 -1.48 4.02 31.32
N THR A 348 -0.32 4.67 31.44
CA THR A 348 0.60 4.48 32.59
C THR A 348 0.05 5.07 33.88
N SER A 349 -0.80 6.09 33.79
CA SER A 349 -1.47 6.70 34.95
C SER A 349 -2.82 6.05 35.28
N SER A 350 -3.24 5.04 34.51
CA SER A 350 -4.52 4.37 34.69
C SER A 350 -4.55 3.56 35.99
N ALA A 351 -5.74 3.47 36.58
CA ALA A 351 -6.00 2.54 37.69
C ALA A 351 -6.12 1.09 37.19
N ASP A 352 -6.44 0.89 35.91
CA ASP A 352 -6.57 -0.43 35.30
C ASP A 352 -5.18 -1.06 35.08
N LYS A 353 -4.99 -2.28 35.58
CA LYS A 353 -3.76 -3.06 35.42
C LYS A 353 -3.44 -3.29 33.94
N PHE A 354 -4.44 -3.62 33.13
CA PHE A 354 -4.25 -3.91 31.70
C PHE A 354 -3.72 -2.69 30.96
N ASP A 355 -4.31 -1.52 31.22
CA ASP A 355 -3.87 -0.26 30.62
C ASP A 355 -2.40 0.04 30.97
N ARG A 356 -1.99 -0.17 32.23
CA ARG A 356 -0.61 0.08 32.66
C ARG A 356 0.39 -0.85 31.98
N ILE A 357 0.11 -2.15 31.95
CA ILE A 357 0.98 -3.14 31.30
C ILE A 357 1.15 -2.79 29.82
N ARG A 358 0.04 -2.56 29.10
CA ARG A 358 0.10 -2.18 27.68
C ARG A 358 0.79 -0.84 27.47
N GLY A 359 0.58 0.14 28.36
CA GLY A 359 1.27 1.42 28.33
C GLY A 359 2.79 1.27 28.41
N PHE A 360 3.29 0.46 29.36
CA PHE A 360 4.72 0.22 29.50
C PHE A 360 5.30 -0.61 28.34
N GLU A 361 4.58 -1.61 27.86
CA GLU A 361 4.99 -2.42 26.69
C GLU A 361 5.13 -1.55 25.43
N ILE A 362 4.12 -0.74 25.11
CA ILE A 362 4.14 0.18 23.96
C ILE A 362 5.30 1.17 24.11
N LEU A 363 5.50 1.73 25.30
CA LEU A 363 6.61 2.65 25.57
C LEU A 363 7.96 1.99 25.30
N GLY A 364 8.18 0.79 25.85
CA GLY A 364 9.41 0.03 25.62
C GLY A 364 9.63 -0.28 24.14
N ASN A 365 8.59 -0.72 23.45
CA ASN A 365 8.66 -1.03 22.02
C ASN A 365 9.00 0.19 21.17
N LEU A 366 8.43 1.36 21.46
CA LEU A 366 8.77 2.62 20.78
C LEU A 366 10.22 3.04 21.02
N CYS A 367 10.74 2.83 22.23
CA CYS A 367 12.14 3.08 22.58
C CYS A 367 13.13 2.19 21.81
N SER A 368 12.66 1.05 21.28
CA SER A 368 13.50 0.12 20.51
C SER A 368 13.80 0.64 19.10
N CYS A 369 13.09 1.66 18.63
CA CYS A 369 13.31 2.27 17.31
C CYS A 369 14.17 3.53 17.45
N GLU A 370 15.40 3.49 16.93
CA GLU A 370 16.36 4.62 16.98
C GLU A 370 15.79 5.92 16.41
N ALA A 371 14.93 5.86 15.39
CA ALA A 371 14.30 7.04 14.79
C ALA A 371 13.41 7.83 15.77
N ASN A 372 12.89 7.17 16.82
CA ASN A 372 12.03 7.80 17.81
C ASN A 372 12.81 8.43 18.97
N LYS A 373 14.12 8.16 19.09
CA LYS A 373 14.95 8.47 20.26
C LYS A 373 14.85 9.93 20.71
N GLU A 374 15.15 10.88 19.82
CA GLU A 374 15.15 12.32 20.14
C GLU A 374 13.77 12.81 20.60
N ASN A 375 12.72 12.36 19.91
CA ASN A 375 11.35 12.76 20.25
C ASN A 375 10.88 12.14 21.57
N LEU A 376 11.29 10.91 21.89
CA LEU A 376 10.92 10.23 23.13
C LEU A 376 11.59 10.84 24.35
N ILE A 377 12.85 11.29 24.24
CA ILE A 377 13.55 11.96 25.35
C ILE A 377 12.76 13.19 25.81
N VAL A 378 12.21 13.96 24.87
CA VAL A 378 11.42 15.17 25.15
C VAL A 378 9.98 14.84 25.55
N ALA A 379 9.35 13.87 24.88
CA ALA A 379 7.91 13.61 25.03
C ALA A 379 7.55 12.78 26.26
N VAL A 380 8.43 11.89 26.72
CA VAL A 380 8.18 11.07 27.92
C VAL A 380 8.27 11.98 29.14
N THR A 381 7.20 12.10 29.91
CA THR A 381 7.13 12.97 31.09
C THR A 381 7.64 12.26 32.35
N ASP A 382 8.04 13.03 33.37
CA ASP A 382 8.47 12.46 34.66
C ASP A 382 7.34 11.67 35.34
N ALA A 383 6.07 12.02 35.06
CA ALA A 383 4.90 11.27 35.53
C ALA A 383 4.88 9.83 34.99
N VAL A 384 5.26 9.62 33.73
CA VAL A 384 5.33 8.28 33.12
C VAL A 384 6.44 7.45 33.76
N ILE A 385 7.61 8.04 33.97
CA ILE A 385 8.76 7.37 34.60
C ILE A 385 8.45 7.06 36.08
N SER A 386 7.85 8.02 36.79
CA SER A 386 7.40 7.84 38.18
C SER A 386 6.36 6.71 38.30
N ALA A 387 5.39 6.64 37.38
CA ALA A 387 4.43 5.55 37.35
C ALA A 387 5.10 4.18 37.19
N ALA A 388 6.16 4.07 36.37
CA ALA A 388 6.91 2.82 36.22
C ALA A 388 7.67 2.44 37.50
N ILE A 389 8.35 3.40 38.13
CA ILE A 389 9.10 3.18 39.39
C ILE A 389 8.15 2.76 40.53
N LEU A 390 6.99 3.40 40.64
CA LEU A 390 5.98 3.07 41.65
C LEU A 390 5.37 1.67 41.46
N CYS A 391 5.53 1.05 40.29
CA CYS A 391 5.10 -0.33 40.06
C CYS A 391 6.10 -1.38 40.56
N LEU A 392 7.39 -1.03 40.73
CA LEU A 392 8.45 -1.96 41.12
C LEU A 392 8.28 -2.62 42.51
N PRO A 393 7.77 -1.94 43.56
CA PRO A 393 7.57 -2.57 44.86
C PRO A 393 6.29 -3.42 44.95
N LEU A 394 5.46 -3.46 43.90
CA LEU A 394 4.24 -4.26 43.89
C LEU A 394 4.58 -5.76 43.80
N SER A 395 3.63 -6.64 44.11
CA SER A 395 3.81 -8.09 44.03
C SER A 395 3.42 -8.69 42.67
N ASP A 396 2.85 -7.90 41.77
CA ASP A 396 2.35 -8.36 40.47
C ASP A 396 3.49 -8.46 39.45
N ILE A 397 3.97 -9.69 39.23
CA ILE A 397 5.13 -9.99 38.37
C ILE A 397 4.96 -9.42 36.96
N GLU A 398 3.76 -9.51 36.38
CA GLU A 398 3.52 -9.07 34.99
C GLU A 398 3.68 -7.55 34.86
N LEU A 399 3.16 -6.80 35.83
CA LEU A 399 3.28 -5.35 35.88
C LEU A 399 4.72 -4.90 36.15
N ILE A 400 5.42 -5.60 37.05
CA ILE A 400 6.83 -5.33 37.36
C ILE A 400 7.70 -5.56 36.14
N VAL A 401 7.52 -6.68 35.43
CA VAL A 401 8.29 -7.01 34.22
C VAL A 401 8.04 -5.95 33.14
N ALA A 402 6.80 -5.58 32.88
CA ALA A 402 6.47 -4.54 31.90
C ALA A 402 7.13 -3.19 32.27
N ALA A 403 7.06 -2.78 33.54
CA ALA A 403 7.68 -1.55 34.03
C ALA A 403 9.21 -1.58 33.95
N LEU A 404 9.85 -2.70 34.35
CA LEU A 404 11.31 -2.87 34.28
C LEU A 404 11.80 -2.88 32.84
N GLU A 405 11.12 -3.57 31.93
CA GLU A 405 11.48 -3.56 30.51
C GLU A 405 11.36 -2.15 29.90
N ALA A 406 10.31 -1.41 30.26
CA ALA A 406 10.15 -0.03 29.82
C ALA A 406 11.27 0.88 30.35
N LEU A 407 11.59 0.80 31.65
CA LEU A 407 12.70 1.56 32.26
C LEU A 407 14.05 1.19 31.67
N TYR A 408 14.29 -0.10 31.43
CA TYR A 408 15.51 -0.58 30.78
C TYR A 408 15.64 -0.01 29.36
N LYS A 409 14.58 -0.08 28.54
CA LYS A 409 14.62 0.46 27.17
C LYS A 409 14.69 2.00 27.17
N LEU A 410 14.08 2.68 28.14
CA LEU A 410 14.21 4.14 28.32
C LEU A 410 15.63 4.55 28.68
N SER A 411 16.29 3.86 29.61
CA SER A 411 17.68 4.16 30.01
C SER A 411 18.67 4.02 28.84
N LYS A 412 18.34 3.22 27.81
CA LYS A 412 19.14 3.11 26.58
C LYS A 412 19.02 4.31 25.64
N LEU A 413 18.05 5.20 25.84
CA LEU A 413 17.89 6.38 25.00
C LEU A 413 19.00 7.43 25.23
N GLY A 414 19.67 7.42 26.39
CA GLY A 414 20.82 8.29 26.63
C GLY A 414 20.96 8.78 28.07
N GLU A 415 21.99 9.60 28.29
CA GLU A 415 22.35 10.12 29.61
C GLU A 415 21.26 11.01 30.22
N GLU A 416 20.58 11.81 29.41
CA GLU A 416 19.48 12.68 29.86
C GLU A 416 18.35 11.88 30.50
N THR A 417 17.90 10.81 29.83
CA THR A 417 16.88 9.90 30.36
C THR A 417 17.32 9.18 31.62
N CYS A 418 18.59 8.72 31.69
CA CYS A 418 19.13 8.12 32.91
C CYS A 418 19.13 9.10 34.08
N THR A 419 19.54 10.35 33.84
CA THR A 419 19.54 11.39 34.85
C THR A 419 18.13 11.66 35.37
N ARG A 420 17.15 11.75 34.48
CA ARG A 420 15.73 11.92 34.86
C ARG A 420 15.19 10.74 35.68
N ILE A 421 15.56 9.51 35.34
CA ILE A 421 15.19 8.31 36.11
C ILE A 421 15.76 8.40 37.54
N MET A 422 17.05 8.74 37.70
CA MET A 422 17.70 8.87 39.02
C MET A 422 17.10 9.98 39.89
N LEU A 423 16.62 11.07 39.28
CA LEU A 423 16.02 12.19 40.02
C LEU A 423 14.64 11.88 40.59
N ILE A 424 13.98 10.81 40.13
CA ILE A 424 12.65 10.44 40.63
C ILE A 424 12.78 9.73 41.99
N PRO A 425 11.94 10.07 42.97
CA PRO A 425 11.95 9.42 44.29
C PRO A 425 11.78 7.90 44.19
N HIS A 426 12.49 7.16 45.03
CA HIS A 426 12.46 5.70 45.12
C HIS A 426 12.98 4.94 43.88
N SER A 427 13.78 5.61 43.04
CA SER A 427 14.40 5.02 41.85
C SER A 427 15.65 4.16 42.15
N ILE A 428 16.33 4.40 43.26
CA ILE A 428 17.59 3.75 43.69
C ILE A 428 17.38 3.04 45.02
#